data_AF-A0A2T5MKE6-F1
#
_entry.id   AF-A0A2T5MKE6-F1
#
_cell.length_a   1.000
_cell.length_b   1.000
_cell.length_c   1.000
_cell.angle_alpha   90.00
_cell.angle_beta   90.00
_cell.angle_gamma   90.00
#
_symmetry.space_group_name_H-M   'P 1'
#
loop_
_entity.id
_entity.type
_entity.pdbx_description
1 polymer ?
#
loop_
_entity_poly.entity_id
_entity_poly.type
_entity_poly.pdbx_seq_one_letter_code
_entity_poly.pdbx_strand_id
1 'polypeptide(L)'
;MLPPTNYARRRPVLPILLFSAGLGICMYFGQEWYQLPKYSESDIDASTELNLKLDLQNRGPNLQPTSKDELETMRARVRFEITSSIKAERDKITQRFSIGLVALVLGFGQLVMEWLMRRGKN
;
A
#
# COMPACT_ATOMS: atom_id res chain seq x y z
N MET A 1 -23.58 -28.75 -46.69
CA MET A 1 -22.31 -28.01 -46.56
C MET A 1 -22.52 -26.91 -45.53
N LEU A 2 -21.94 -27.04 -44.34
CA LEU A 2 -21.95 -25.96 -43.34
C LEU A 2 -20.78 -25.00 -43.64
N PRO A 3 -20.97 -23.67 -43.52
CA PRO A 3 -19.91 -22.71 -43.80
C PRO A 3 -18.79 -22.82 -42.75
N PRO A 4 -17.53 -22.60 -43.13
CA PRO A 4 -16.44 -22.54 -42.17
C PRO A 4 -16.68 -21.35 -41.24
N THR A 5 -16.90 -21.62 -39.97
CA THR A 5 -16.93 -20.58 -38.94
C THR A 5 -15.52 -20.02 -38.82
N ASN A 6 -15.31 -18.87 -39.46
CA ASN A 6 -14.14 -18.02 -39.23
C ASN A 6 -14.19 -17.57 -37.76
N TYR A 7 -13.59 -18.36 -36.86
CA TYR A 7 -13.25 -17.91 -35.52
C TYR A 7 -12.19 -16.81 -35.70
N ALA A 8 -12.64 -15.57 -35.88
CA ALA A 8 -11.79 -14.41 -35.85
C ALA A 8 -10.95 -14.49 -34.57
N ARG A 9 -9.62 -14.63 -34.73
CA ARG A 9 -8.65 -14.67 -33.62
C ARG A 9 -8.93 -13.46 -32.73
N ARG A 10 -9.61 -13.67 -31.60
CA ARG A 10 -9.83 -12.61 -30.61
C ARG A 10 -8.46 -12.19 -30.09
N ARG A 11 -8.16 -10.89 -30.18
CA ARG A 11 -6.94 -10.31 -29.58
C ARG A 11 -7.03 -10.47 -28.05
N PRO A 12 -5.91 -10.68 -27.35
CA PRO A 12 -5.89 -10.82 -25.89
C PRO A 12 -6.08 -9.47 -25.20
N VAL A 13 -7.22 -8.82 -25.39
CA VAL A 13 -7.48 -7.49 -24.84
C VAL A 13 -7.48 -7.52 -23.31
N LEU A 14 -8.13 -8.54 -22.72
CA LEU A 14 -8.23 -8.65 -21.26
C LEU A 14 -6.86 -8.90 -20.58
N PRO A 15 -6.02 -9.85 -21.02
CA PRO A 15 -4.67 -10.02 -20.47
C PRO A 15 -3.79 -8.76 -20.60
N ILE A 16 -3.87 -8.06 -21.75
CA ILE A 16 -3.12 -6.80 -21.96
C ILE A 16 -3.59 -5.73 -20.97
N LEU A 17 -4.90 -5.56 -20.82
CA LEU A 17 -5.45 -4.58 -19.88
C LEU A 17 -5.03 -4.90 -18.45
N LEU A 18 -5.15 -6.16 -18.03
CA LEU A 18 -4.77 -6.60 -16.69
C LEU A 18 -3.27 -6.40 -16.42
N PHE A 19 -2.42 -6.75 -17.40
CA PHE A 19 -0.98 -6.51 -17.32
C PHE A 19 -0.64 -5.02 -17.23
N SER A 20 -1.23 -4.20 -18.10
CA SER A 20 -0.98 -2.75 -18.12
C SER A 20 -1.46 -2.05 -16.85
N ALA A 21 -2.63 -2.44 -16.33
CA ALA A 21 -3.15 -1.94 -15.07
C ALA A 21 -2.26 -2.37 -13.89
N GLY A 22 -1.87 -3.65 -13.82
CA GLY A 22 -0.96 -4.15 -12.81
C GLY A 22 0.38 -3.42 -12.84
N LEU A 23 0.94 -3.18 -14.02
CA LEU A 23 2.18 -2.43 -14.21
C LEU A 23 2.06 -0.98 -13.71
N GLY A 24 0.98 -0.29 -14.06
CA GLY A 24 0.74 1.07 -13.60
C GLY A 24 0.60 1.16 -12.08
N ILE A 25 -0.15 0.24 -11.47
CA ILE A 25 -0.32 0.18 -10.00
C ILE A 25 1.03 -0.12 -9.33
N CYS A 26 1.81 -1.09 -9.84
CA CYS A 26 3.13 -1.41 -9.31
C CYS A 26 4.11 -0.23 -9.42
N MET A 27 4.14 0.47 -10.56
CA MET A 27 5.01 1.63 -10.72
C MET A 27 4.62 2.75 -9.76
N TYR A 28 3.33 3.06 -9.65
CA TYR A 28 2.82 4.12 -8.79
C TYR A 28 3.09 3.81 -7.30
N PHE A 29 2.62 2.66 -6.80
CA PHE A 29 2.81 2.32 -5.38
C PHE A 29 4.24 1.89 -5.06
N GLY A 30 5.01 1.43 -6.04
CA GLY A 30 6.45 1.22 -5.89
C GLY A 30 7.20 2.53 -5.68
N GLN A 31 6.80 3.60 -6.39
CA GLN A 31 7.32 4.94 -6.17
C GLN A 31 6.91 5.49 -4.81
N GLU A 32 5.63 5.38 -4.42
CA GLU A 32 5.18 5.79 -3.07
C GLU A 32 5.96 5.04 -1.98
N TRP A 33 6.18 3.73 -2.15
CA TRP A 33 6.96 2.95 -1.20
C TRP A 33 8.43 3.40 -1.13
N TYR A 34 9.04 3.72 -2.27
CA TYR A 34 10.41 4.24 -2.30
C TYR A 34 10.54 5.61 -1.60
N GLN A 35 9.49 6.44 -1.70
CA GLN A 35 9.46 7.78 -1.10
C GLN A 35 9.08 7.79 0.38
N LEU A 36 8.67 6.64 0.95
CA LEU A 36 8.27 6.58 2.35
C LEU A 36 9.40 7.05 3.30
N PRO A 37 9.12 7.98 4.21
CA PRO A 37 10.11 8.46 5.15
C PRO A 37 10.57 7.34 6.10
N LYS A 38 11.86 7.38 6.41
CA LYS A 38 12.49 6.54 7.42
C LYS A 38 12.53 7.31 8.73
N TYR A 39 11.54 7.10 9.58
CA TYR A 39 11.54 7.65 10.92
C TYR A 39 12.56 6.92 11.80
N SER A 40 13.45 7.68 12.44
CA SER A 40 14.29 7.16 13.52
C SER A 40 13.50 7.12 14.83
N GLU A 41 13.95 6.33 15.82
CA GLU A 41 13.35 6.36 17.16
C GLU A 41 13.41 7.76 17.79
N SER A 42 14.49 8.52 17.53
CA SER A 42 14.59 9.90 18.00
C SER A 42 13.54 10.83 17.37
N ASP A 43 13.18 10.62 16.11
CA ASP A 43 12.12 11.42 15.46
C ASP A 43 10.74 11.10 16.06
N ILE A 44 10.51 9.83 16.39
CA ILE A 44 9.27 9.35 17.02
C ILE A 44 9.18 9.92 18.45
N ASP A 45 10.26 9.90 19.22
CA ASP A 45 10.30 10.45 20.57
C ASP A 45 10.08 11.97 20.56
N ALA A 46 10.78 12.71 19.69
CA ALA A 46 10.59 14.15 19.52
C ALA A 46 9.14 14.49 19.12
N SER A 47 8.57 13.72 18.19
CA SER A 47 7.17 13.89 17.77
C SER A 47 6.19 13.57 18.90
N THR A 48 6.48 12.56 19.70
CA THR A 48 5.67 12.17 20.87
C THR A 48 5.65 13.30 21.89
N GLU A 49 6.82 13.86 22.23
CA GLU A 49 6.89 14.95 23.20
C GLU A 49 6.21 16.23 22.70
N LEU A 50 6.35 16.55 21.41
CA LEU A 50 5.69 17.71 20.81
C LEU A 50 4.16 17.55 20.87
N ASN A 51 3.64 16.40 20.45
CA ASN A 51 2.20 16.13 20.48
C ASN A 51 1.67 16.09 21.91
N LEU A 52 2.40 15.51 22.85
CA LEU A 52 2.02 15.51 24.27
C LEU A 52 1.91 16.95 24.81
N LYS A 53 2.84 17.85 24.46
CA LYS A 53 2.77 19.25 24.88
C LYS A 53 1.54 19.95 24.29
N LEU A 54 1.23 19.72 23.02
CA LEU A 54 0.04 20.26 22.37
C LEU A 54 -1.25 19.74 23.03
N ASP A 55 -1.32 18.43 23.31
CA ASP A 55 -2.45 17.83 24.00
C ASP A 55 -2.65 18.39 25.39
N LEU A 56 -1.57 18.63 26.13
CA LEU A 56 -1.63 19.24 27.46
C LEU A 56 -2.08 20.71 27.41
N GLN A 57 -1.66 21.46 26.39
CA GLN A 57 -2.10 22.85 26.19
C GLN A 57 -3.57 22.95 25.80
N ASN A 58 -4.08 21.98 25.03
CA ASN A 58 -5.48 21.94 24.60
C ASN A 58 -6.42 21.44 25.70
N ARG A 59 -5.90 20.86 26.78
CA ARG A 59 -6.69 20.40 27.92
C ARG A 59 -7.07 21.57 28.84
N GLY A 60 -8.32 21.58 29.28
CA GLY A 60 -8.78 22.53 30.28
C GLY A 60 -8.09 22.36 31.64
N PRO A 61 -8.13 23.37 32.52
CA PRO A 61 -7.39 23.39 33.79
C PRO A 61 -7.69 22.22 34.73
N ASN A 62 -8.85 21.57 34.61
CA ASN A 62 -9.24 20.41 35.43
C ASN A 62 -8.85 19.05 34.83
N LEU A 63 -8.23 19.01 33.64
CA LEU A 63 -7.89 17.79 32.90
C LEU A 63 -6.37 17.59 32.78
N GLN A 64 -5.59 18.39 33.51
CA GLN A 64 -4.14 18.23 33.58
C GLN A 64 -3.80 16.97 34.39
N PRO A 65 -2.75 16.22 33.98
CA PRO A 65 -2.31 15.04 34.71
C PRO A 65 -1.87 15.43 36.12
N THR A 66 -2.36 14.68 37.10
CA THR A 66 -2.15 14.96 38.53
C THR A 66 -0.93 14.21 39.07
N SER A 67 -0.49 13.16 38.37
CA SER A 67 0.64 12.31 38.74
C SER A 67 1.63 12.11 37.59
N LYS A 68 2.87 11.75 37.93
CA LYS A 68 3.89 11.37 36.94
C LYS A 68 3.49 10.12 36.15
N ASP A 69 2.84 9.15 36.80
CA ASP A 69 2.40 7.91 36.14
C ASP A 69 1.31 8.16 35.10
N GLU A 70 0.38 9.09 35.35
CA GLU A 70 -0.61 9.53 34.36
C GLU A 70 0.06 10.20 33.15
N LEU A 71 1.08 11.03 33.38
CA LEU A 71 1.83 11.69 32.31
C LEU A 71 2.59 10.68 31.44
N GLU A 72 3.25 9.70 32.04
CA GLU A 72 3.93 8.62 31.30
C GLU A 72 2.93 7.75 30.52
N THR A 73 1.76 7.47 31.09
CA THR A 73 0.69 6.74 30.39
C THR A 73 0.19 7.51 29.18
N MET A 74 0.01 8.84 29.31
CA MET A 74 -0.34 9.70 28.18
C MET A 74 0.75 9.71 27.11
N ARG A 75 2.03 9.80 27.50
CA ARG A 75 3.16 9.73 26.58
C ARG A 75 3.15 8.40 25.81
N ALA A 76 2.99 7.28 26.50
CA ALA A 76 2.94 5.96 25.88
C ALA A 76 1.78 5.84 24.88
N ARG A 77 0.64 6.42 25.19
CA ARG A 77 -0.52 6.47 24.30
C ARG A 77 -0.22 7.27 23.02
N VAL A 78 0.31 8.47 23.16
CA VAL A 78 0.68 9.32 21.99
C VAL A 78 1.73 8.62 21.13
N ARG A 79 2.74 7.98 21.74
CA ARG A 79 3.74 7.19 21.00
C ARG A 79 3.09 6.04 20.23
N PHE A 80 2.15 5.34 20.85
CA PHE A 80 1.41 4.25 20.21
C PHE A 80 0.57 4.75 19.03
N GLU A 81 -0.10 5.89 19.17
CA GLU A 81 -0.88 6.51 18.10
C GLU A 81 0.00 6.91 16.91
N ILE A 82 1.15 7.54 17.17
CA ILE A 82 2.12 7.89 16.11
C ILE A 82 2.63 6.63 15.41
N THR A 83 3.14 5.66 16.15
CA THR A 83 3.72 4.43 15.57
C THR A 83 2.69 3.60 14.81
N SER A 84 1.46 3.50 15.32
CA SER A 84 0.37 2.79 14.64
C SER A 84 -0.06 3.49 13.36
N SER A 85 -0.11 4.83 13.34
CA SER A 85 -0.42 5.59 12.12
C SER A 85 0.63 5.37 11.02
N ILE A 86 1.93 5.43 11.37
CA ILE A 86 3.04 5.18 10.45
C ILE A 86 2.96 3.75 9.90
N LYS A 87 2.67 2.77 10.77
CA LYS A 87 2.52 1.38 10.35
C LYS A 87 1.35 1.20 9.39
N ALA A 88 0.19 1.77 9.71
CA ALA A 88 -1.00 1.68 8.87
C ALA A 88 -0.79 2.29 7.48
N GLU A 89 -0.05 3.40 7.37
CA GLU A 89 0.33 4.01 6.10
C GLU A 89 1.19 3.06 5.25
N ARG A 90 2.22 2.46 5.86
CA ARG A 90 3.10 1.49 5.19
C ARG A 90 2.34 0.24 4.74
N ASP A 91 1.48 -0.29 5.60
CA ASP A 91 0.68 -1.48 5.31
C ASP A 91 -0.27 -1.22 4.13
N LYS A 92 -0.90 -0.03 4.08
CA LYS A 92 -1.79 0.37 2.99
C LYS A 92 -1.06 0.44 1.65
N ILE A 93 0.13 1.03 1.59
CA ILE A 93 0.94 1.09 0.37
C ILE A 93 1.34 -0.33 -0.07
N THR A 94 1.84 -1.14 0.87
CA THR A 94 2.27 -2.52 0.62
C THR A 94 1.13 -3.40 0.11
N GLN A 95 -0.07 -3.26 0.70
CA GLN A 95 -1.25 -4.00 0.27
C GLN A 95 -1.65 -3.64 -1.16
N ARG A 96 -1.69 -2.34 -1.49
CA ARG A 96 -2.05 -1.86 -2.83
C ARG A 96 -1.02 -2.26 -3.88
N PHE A 97 0.26 -2.19 -3.54
CA PHE A 97 1.35 -2.69 -4.38
C PHE A 97 1.19 -4.18 -4.67
N SER A 98 0.86 -4.96 -3.63
CA SER A 98 0.65 -6.42 -3.76
C SER A 98 -0.52 -6.77 -4.69
N ILE A 99 -1.61 -6.01 -4.64
CA ILE A 99 -2.74 -6.18 -5.56
C ILE A 99 -2.30 -5.91 -7.02
N GLY A 100 -1.54 -4.83 -7.24
CA GLY A 100 -0.96 -4.53 -8.56
C GLY A 100 -0.05 -5.65 -9.06
N LEU A 101 0.77 -6.21 -8.16
CA LEU A 101 1.71 -7.27 -8.49
C LEU A 101 1.00 -8.55 -8.91
N VAL A 102 -0.08 -8.93 -8.20
CA VAL A 102 -0.91 -10.08 -8.58
C VAL A 102 -1.54 -9.87 -9.96
N ALA A 103 -2.11 -8.70 -10.23
CA ALA A 103 -2.67 -8.38 -11.54
C ALA A 103 -1.61 -8.46 -12.66
N LEU A 104 -0.41 -7.92 -12.40
CA LEU A 104 0.71 -7.96 -13.34
C LEU A 104 1.14 -9.40 -13.64
N VAL A 105 1.32 -10.23 -12.62
CA VAL A 105 1.74 -11.63 -12.77
C VAL A 105 0.69 -12.44 -13.54
N LEU A 106 -0.59 -12.27 -13.21
CA LEU A 106 -1.68 -12.97 -13.90
C LEU A 106 -1.81 -12.53 -15.36
N GLY A 107 -1.78 -11.22 -15.63
CA GLY A 107 -1.82 -10.69 -16.99
C GLY A 107 -0.64 -11.16 -17.82
N PHE A 108 0.56 -11.13 -17.24
CA PHE A 108 1.78 -11.64 -17.90
C PHE A 108 1.70 -13.15 -18.17
N GLY A 109 1.28 -13.94 -17.19
CA GLY A 109 1.13 -15.39 -17.34
C GLY A 109 0.14 -15.77 -18.45
N GLN A 110 -0.99 -15.06 -18.54
CA GLN A 110 -1.96 -15.26 -19.62
C GLN A 110 -1.38 -14.92 -21.00
N LEU A 111 -0.64 -13.81 -21.11
CA LEU A 111 0.02 -13.42 -22.36
C LEU A 111 1.07 -14.45 -22.81
N VAL A 112 1.90 -14.94 -21.89
CA VAL A 112 2.90 -15.97 -22.17
C VAL A 112 2.23 -17.28 -22.59
N MET A 113 1.17 -17.69 -21.89
CA MET A 113 0.46 -18.92 -22.22
C MET A 113 -0.21 -18.86 -23.60
N GLU A 114 -0.83 -17.72 -23.93
CA GLU A 114 -1.37 -17.49 -25.28
C GLU A 114 -0.28 -17.53 -26.35
N TRP A 115 0.89 -16.94 -26.07
CA TRP A 115 2.02 -16.97 -27.00
C TRP A 115 2.52 -18.39 -27.24
N LEU A 116 2.69 -19.19 -26.19
CA LEU A 116 3.10 -20.61 -26.27
C LEU A 116 2.07 -21.44 -27.06
N MET A 117 0.78 -21.29 -26.78
CA MET A 117 -0.28 -22.01 -27.50
C MET A 117 -0.36 -21.62 -28.99
N ARG A 118 -0.08 -20.36 -29.34
CA ARG A 118 0.00 -19.92 -30.74
C ARG A 118 1.21 -20.51 -31.44
N ARG A 119 2.33 -20.67 -30.75
CA ARG A 119 3.56 -21.24 -31.31
C ARG A 119 3.46 -22.75 -31.54
N GLY A 120 2.72 -23.49 -30.72
CA GLY A 120 2.50 -24.93 -30.92
C GLY A 120 1.45 -25.29 -31.97
N LYS A 121 0.71 -24.32 -32.50
CA LYS A 121 -0.30 -24.51 -33.58
C LYS A 121 0.21 -24.11 -34.98
N ASN A 122 1.40 -23.50 -35.05
CA ASN A 122 2.10 -23.17 -36.29
C ASN A 122 3.20 -24.19 -36.53
#